data_AF-A0AB34II16-F1
#
_entry.id   AF-A0AB34II16-F1
#
_cell.length_a   1.000
_cell.length_b   1.000
_cell.length_c   1.000
_cell.angle_alpha   90.00
_cell.angle_beta   90.00
_cell.angle_gamma   90.00
#
_symmetry.space_group_name_H-M   'P 1'
#
loop_
_entity.id
_entity.type
_entity.pdbx_description
1 polymer ?
#
loop_
_entity_poly.entity_id
_entity_poly.type
_entity_poly.pdbx_seq_one_letter_code
_entity_poly.pdbx_strand_id
1 'polypeptide(L)'
;MLRDPQHVFRKMWAATPFANRRDGVPACFERQRDRADASVPPESYFSDTLHGLSCDSNWYEGNNGDLGRQTPDFLAPAPALLGFDDTIDTFCAQHRMEAPRSKKQKLYWGHAGECVNANLNILSLYGDRVPYNLCRNLEWMTCAARGLLPGQAYGGERSRPGGSSTIRFAFAPGDLDPTGKAHPLGRCSGWRPPDARTGCSDGYATDDIFYLEVCIFNQICSNGEEIFGLEVGQPFHCDLSSQRFYELKRIVMEPP
;
A
#
# COMPACT_ATOMS: atom_id res chain seq x y z
N MET A 1 -3.77 -7.36 16.53
CA MET A 1 -4.62 -6.48 15.68
C MET A 1 -5.31 -7.24 14.55
N LEU A 2 -4.61 -7.79 13.55
CA LEU A 2 -5.24 -8.49 12.40
C LEU A 2 -6.19 -9.66 12.74
N ARG A 3 -5.87 -10.42 13.79
CA ARG A 3 -6.62 -11.61 14.23
C ARG A 3 -7.81 -11.30 15.14
N ASP A 4 -7.94 -10.06 15.61
CA ASP A 4 -9.07 -9.66 16.43
C ASP A 4 -10.26 -9.35 15.51
N PRO A 5 -11.35 -10.13 15.54
CA PRO A 5 -12.50 -9.94 14.65
C PRO A 5 -13.23 -8.60 14.91
N GLN A 6 -13.06 -8.01 16.10
CA GLN A 6 -13.69 -6.73 16.44
C GLN A 6 -12.83 -5.53 16.03
N HIS A 7 -11.58 -5.76 15.62
CA HIS A 7 -10.64 -4.68 15.31
C HIS A 7 -11.04 -3.91 14.04
N VAL A 8 -10.74 -2.61 13.98
CA VAL A 8 -11.08 -1.74 12.84
C VAL A 8 -10.57 -2.29 11.50
N PHE A 9 -9.40 -2.93 11.51
CA PHE A 9 -8.78 -3.57 10.33
C PHE A 9 -9.69 -4.56 9.61
N ARG A 10 -10.59 -5.23 10.34
CA ARG A 10 -11.56 -6.17 9.77
C ARG A 10 -12.57 -5.48 8.89
N LYS A 11 -12.92 -4.24 9.24
CA LYS A 11 -13.91 -3.42 8.55
C LYS A 11 -13.31 -2.70 7.35
N MET A 12 -11.99 -2.57 7.25
CA MET A 12 -11.32 -1.85 6.15
C MET A 12 -11.40 -2.57 4.79
N TRP A 13 -11.80 -3.85 4.76
CA TRP A 13 -11.83 -4.68 3.54
C TRP A 13 -13.12 -4.54 2.70
N ALA A 14 -13.89 -3.46 2.85
CA ALA A 14 -15.11 -3.25 2.06
C ALA A 14 -14.82 -2.99 0.58
N ALA A 15 -15.78 -3.30 -0.31
CA ALA A 15 -15.66 -3.08 -1.75
C ALA A 15 -15.61 -1.60 -2.16
N THR A 16 -16.27 -0.73 -1.40
CA THR A 16 -16.28 0.70 -1.65
C THR A 16 -15.07 1.37 -1.00
N PRO A 17 -14.37 2.29 -1.68
CA PRO A 17 -13.24 3.02 -1.12
C PRO A 17 -13.58 3.64 0.24
N PHE A 18 -12.69 3.45 1.23
CA PHE A 18 -12.75 4.08 2.56
C PHE A 18 -14.03 3.82 3.38
N ALA A 19 -14.84 2.82 3.02
CA ALA A 19 -16.02 2.45 3.81
C ALA A 19 -15.70 1.31 4.79
N ASN A 20 -16.21 1.41 6.01
CA ASN A 20 -16.29 0.30 6.95
C ASN A 20 -17.26 -0.75 6.41
N ARG A 21 -16.80 -2.00 6.23
CA ARG A 21 -17.62 -3.15 5.84
C ARG A 21 -18.81 -3.28 6.78
N ARG A 22 -20.00 -3.41 6.21
CA ARG A 22 -21.27 -3.66 6.91
C ARG A 22 -21.85 -4.98 6.41
N ASP A 23 -22.75 -5.55 7.19
CA ASP A 23 -23.48 -6.75 6.78
C ASP A 23 -24.17 -6.53 5.41
N GLY A 24 -24.02 -7.51 4.51
CA GLY A 24 -24.55 -7.46 3.15
C GLY A 24 -23.75 -6.59 2.17
N VAL A 25 -22.75 -5.82 2.61
CA VAL A 25 -21.83 -5.11 1.72
C VAL A 25 -20.68 -6.06 1.35
N PRO A 26 -20.41 -6.30 0.06
CA PRO A 26 -19.33 -7.17 -0.36
C PRO A 26 -17.97 -6.59 0.04
N ALA A 27 -17.03 -7.48 0.31
CA ALA A 27 -15.62 -7.16 0.48
C ALA A 27 -14.97 -6.78 -0.86
N CYS A 28 -13.85 -6.06 -0.83
CA CYS A 28 -13.13 -5.67 -2.04
C CYS A 28 -12.58 -6.86 -2.83
N PHE A 29 -12.36 -8.00 -2.18
CA PHE A 29 -11.89 -9.24 -2.83
C PHE A 29 -13.03 -10.04 -3.46
N GLU A 30 -14.28 -9.59 -3.32
CA GLU A 30 -15.45 -10.17 -3.99
C GLU A 30 -15.83 -9.37 -5.25
N ARG A 31 -15.06 -8.33 -5.60
CA ARG A 31 -15.28 -7.47 -6.77
C ARG A 31 -14.16 -7.58 -7.78
N GLN A 32 -14.50 -7.50 -9.06
CA GLN A 32 -13.50 -7.47 -10.11
C GLN A 32 -12.73 -6.14 -10.06
N ARG A 33 -11.40 -6.22 -10.16
CA ARG A 33 -10.46 -5.08 -10.09
C ARG A 33 -10.89 -3.88 -10.93
N ASP A 34 -11.12 -4.11 -12.23
CA ASP A 34 -11.38 -3.06 -13.22
C ASP A 34 -12.88 -2.86 -13.51
N ARG A 35 -13.75 -3.58 -12.79
CA ARG A 35 -15.21 -3.58 -12.98
C ARG A 35 -15.90 -3.75 -11.62
N ALA A 36 -16.05 -2.65 -10.88
CA ALA A 36 -16.57 -2.68 -9.51
C ALA A 36 -18.00 -3.25 -9.40
N ASP A 37 -18.77 -3.24 -10.48
CA ASP A 37 -20.10 -3.83 -10.59
C ASP A 37 -20.07 -5.37 -10.71
N ALA A 38 -19.00 -5.94 -11.26
CA ALA A 38 -18.82 -7.37 -11.43
C ALA A 38 -18.28 -8.03 -10.15
N SER A 39 -18.76 -9.24 -9.86
CA SER A 39 -18.27 -10.07 -8.77
C SER A 39 -17.19 -11.05 -9.23
N VAL A 40 -16.32 -11.43 -8.30
CA VAL A 40 -15.30 -12.47 -8.51
C VAL A 40 -15.26 -13.38 -7.27
N PRO A 41 -15.00 -14.69 -7.41
CA PRO A 41 -14.75 -15.55 -6.25
C PRO A 41 -13.54 -15.06 -5.45
N PRO A 42 -13.60 -15.00 -4.11
CA PRO A 42 -12.45 -14.64 -3.27
C PRO A 42 -11.20 -15.47 -3.59
N GLU A 43 -11.37 -16.76 -3.89
CA GLU A 43 -10.29 -17.67 -4.30
C GLU A 43 -9.46 -17.12 -5.46
N SER A 44 -10.13 -16.60 -6.49
CA SER A 44 -9.47 -16.02 -7.65
C SER A 44 -8.69 -14.78 -7.25
N TYR A 45 -9.29 -13.86 -6.49
CA TYR A 45 -8.60 -12.66 -6.02
C TYR A 45 -7.31 -12.99 -5.27
N PHE A 46 -7.37 -13.87 -4.26
CA PHE A 46 -6.19 -14.19 -3.46
C PHE A 46 -5.14 -14.97 -4.25
N SER A 47 -5.55 -15.86 -5.15
CA SER A 47 -4.65 -16.55 -6.06
C SER A 47 -3.92 -15.55 -6.97
N ASP A 48 -4.68 -14.68 -7.64
CA ASP A 48 -4.15 -13.70 -8.59
C ASP A 48 -3.19 -12.71 -7.89
N THR A 49 -3.55 -12.29 -6.68
CA THR A 49 -2.72 -11.44 -5.82
C THR A 49 -1.40 -12.11 -5.47
N LEU A 50 -1.42 -13.36 -4.97
CA LEU A 50 -0.22 -14.09 -4.59
C LEU A 50 0.75 -14.30 -5.76
N HIS A 51 0.21 -14.52 -6.97
CA HIS A 51 1.00 -14.71 -8.19
C HIS A 51 1.43 -13.38 -8.83
N GLY A 52 0.96 -12.24 -8.33
CA GLY A 52 1.36 -10.93 -8.82
C GLY A 52 0.78 -10.58 -10.19
N LEU A 53 -0.43 -11.05 -10.51
CA LEU A 53 -1.04 -10.81 -11.83
C LEU A 53 -1.35 -9.34 -12.13
N SER A 54 -1.32 -8.47 -11.12
CA SER A 54 -1.54 -7.03 -11.29
C SER A 54 -0.28 -6.18 -11.15
N CYS A 55 0.91 -6.77 -11.01
CA CYS A 55 2.11 -6.01 -10.63
C CYS A 55 2.58 -4.98 -11.66
N ASP A 56 2.24 -5.17 -12.94
CA ASP A 56 2.52 -4.24 -14.03
C ASP A 56 1.53 -3.06 -14.13
N SER A 57 0.59 -2.94 -13.17
CA SER A 57 -0.36 -1.83 -13.11
C SER A 57 0.31 -0.47 -12.97
N ASN A 58 -0.38 0.58 -13.42
CA ASN A 58 -0.05 1.95 -13.01
C ASN A 58 -0.52 2.19 -11.57
N TRP A 59 0.37 2.01 -10.61
CA TRP A 59 0.12 2.26 -9.18
C TRP A 59 -0.01 3.74 -8.80
N TYR A 60 0.00 4.61 -9.81
CA TYR A 60 -0.17 6.06 -9.70
C TYR A 60 -1.41 6.59 -10.43
N GLU A 61 -2.28 5.71 -10.91
CA GLU A 61 -3.45 6.10 -11.70
C GLU A 61 -4.29 7.18 -11.02
N GLY A 62 -4.69 8.19 -11.80
CA GLY A 62 -5.48 9.34 -11.32
C GLY A 62 -4.65 10.49 -10.72
N ASN A 63 -3.33 10.34 -10.56
CA ASN A 63 -2.46 11.48 -10.26
C ASN A 63 -2.45 12.52 -11.40
N ASN A 64 -1.98 13.73 -11.11
CA ASN A 64 -1.86 14.78 -12.12
C ASN A 64 -0.82 14.45 -13.20
N GLY A 65 -1.07 14.89 -14.43
CA GLY A 65 -0.10 14.79 -15.53
C GLY A 65 0.10 13.38 -16.08
N ASP A 66 1.31 13.08 -16.55
CA ASP A 66 1.63 11.76 -17.12
C ASP A 66 1.62 10.65 -16.08
N LEU A 67 1.95 10.97 -14.82
CA LEU A 67 1.99 10.01 -13.72
C LEU A 67 0.65 9.30 -13.52
N GLY A 68 -0.47 10.01 -13.68
CA GLY A 68 -1.81 9.40 -13.60
C GLY A 68 -2.24 8.59 -14.81
N ARG A 69 -1.54 8.70 -15.95
CA ARG A 69 -1.89 8.05 -17.22
C ARG A 69 -1.03 6.84 -17.54
N GLN A 70 0.21 6.82 -17.07
CA GLN A 70 1.17 5.77 -17.36
C GLN A 70 2.07 5.50 -16.17
N THR A 71 2.54 4.26 -16.06
CA THR A 71 3.55 3.86 -15.08
C THR A 71 4.83 4.69 -15.28
N PRO A 72 5.43 5.26 -14.21
CA PRO A 72 6.63 6.05 -14.34
C PRO A 72 7.84 5.19 -14.72
N ASP A 73 8.73 5.76 -15.55
CA ASP A 73 10.04 5.19 -15.83
C ASP A 73 11.02 5.54 -14.70
N PHE A 74 11.43 4.54 -13.93
CA PHE A 74 12.45 4.69 -12.90
C PHE A 74 13.85 4.61 -13.51
N LEU A 75 14.74 5.51 -13.09
CA LEU A 75 16.09 5.63 -13.64
C LEU A 75 17.08 4.61 -13.03
N ALA A 76 16.76 4.09 -11.85
CA ALA A 76 17.53 3.12 -11.09
C ALA A 76 16.58 2.12 -10.37
N PRO A 77 17.07 1.08 -9.67
CA PRO A 77 16.21 0.26 -8.83
C PRO A 77 15.40 1.12 -7.86
N ALA A 78 14.06 0.98 -7.88
CA ALA A 78 13.14 1.80 -7.09
C ALA A 78 12.47 0.95 -6.00
N PRO A 79 13.00 0.97 -4.75
CA PRO A 79 12.39 0.28 -3.62
C PRO A 79 10.94 0.70 -3.38
N ALA A 80 10.14 -0.21 -2.86
CA ALA A 80 8.87 0.15 -2.24
C ALA A 80 9.14 0.98 -0.98
N LEU A 81 8.35 2.02 -0.75
CA LEU A 81 8.41 2.87 0.43
C LEU A 81 7.02 2.90 1.10
N LEU A 82 6.99 2.63 2.40
CA LEU A 82 5.80 2.72 3.24
C LEU A 82 6.05 3.66 4.41
N GLY A 83 4.99 4.23 4.99
CA GLY A 83 5.06 5.16 6.10
C GLY A 83 3.78 5.97 6.22
N PHE A 84 3.74 6.86 7.21
CA PHE A 84 2.74 7.92 7.25
C PHE A 84 3.01 8.94 6.13
N ASP A 85 1.97 9.61 5.62
CA ASP A 85 2.07 10.54 4.50
C ASP A 85 3.17 11.60 4.70
N ASP A 86 3.26 12.18 5.90
CA ASP A 86 4.23 13.21 6.27
C ASP A 86 5.67 12.66 6.39
N THR A 87 5.81 11.42 6.87
CA THR A 87 7.11 10.73 6.93
C THR A 87 7.60 10.35 5.54
N ILE A 88 6.71 9.88 4.66
CA ILE A 88 7.00 9.60 3.25
C ILE A 88 7.43 10.89 2.54
N ASP A 89 6.68 11.98 2.69
CA ASP A 89 7.01 13.28 2.12
C ASP A 89 8.43 13.74 2.54
N THR A 90 8.73 13.60 3.83
CA THR A 90 10.04 13.95 4.38
C THR A 90 11.14 13.06 3.81
N PHE A 91 10.92 11.74 3.76
CA PHE A 91 11.90 10.77 3.25
C PHE A 91 12.20 11.00 1.77
N CYS A 92 11.16 11.12 0.93
CA CYS A 92 11.29 11.40 -0.50
C CYS A 92 11.96 12.77 -0.73
N ALA A 93 11.70 13.78 0.12
CA ALA A 93 12.37 15.07 0.02
C ALA A 93 13.88 15.01 0.29
N GLN A 94 14.32 14.13 1.18
CA GLN A 94 15.74 13.94 1.52
C GLN A 94 16.52 13.13 0.47
N HIS A 95 15.82 12.30 -0.32
CA HIS A 95 16.44 11.36 -1.27
C HIS A 95 16.29 11.77 -2.75
N ARG A 96 15.92 13.03 -3.03
CA ARG A 96 15.73 13.51 -4.41
C ARG A 96 17.03 13.40 -5.21
N MET A 97 16.91 12.92 -6.45
CA MET A 97 18.03 12.89 -7.40
C MET A 97 18.31 14.28 -8.01
N GLU A 98 17.29 15.13 -8.08
CA GLU A 98 17.38 16.49 -8.60
C GLU A 98 17.49 17.54 -7.49
N ALA A 99 18.02 18.72 -7.86
CA ALA A 99 18.12 19.87 -6.96
C ALA A 99 16.75 20.29 -6.36
N PRO A 100 16.74 20.93 -5.18
CA PRO A 100 15.50 21.35 -4.52
C PRO A 100 14.62 22.19 -5.44
N ARG A 101 13.38 21.75 -5.63
CA ARG A 101 12.41 22.44 -6.47
C ARG A 101 11.78 23.62 -5.75
N SER A 102 11.42 24.65 -6.52
CA SER A 102 10.65 25.79 -6.02
C SER A 102 9.31 25.35 -5.44
N LYS A 103 8.73 26.13 -4.51
CA LYS A 103 7.39 25.86 -3.93
C LYS A 103 6.31 25.62 -5.00
N LYS A 104 6.38 26.34 -6.12
CA LYS A 104 5.43 26.22 -7.24
C LYS A 104 5.57 24.87 -7.97
N GLN A 105 6.79 24.37 -8.11
CA GLN A 105 7.05 23.05 -8.69
C GLN A 105 6.65 21.91 -7.74
N LYS A 106 6.84 22.07 -6.42
CA LYS A 106 6.35 21.10 -5.42
C LYS A 106 4.83 20.91 -5.50
N LEU A 107 4.09 22.01 -5.61
CA LEU A 107 2.62 21.97 -5.78
C LEU A 107 2.19 21.23 -7.06
N TYR A 108 3.04 21.22 -8.10
CA TYR A 108 2.70 20.62 -9.39
C TYR A 108 2.91 19.11 -9.42
N TRP A 109 3.90 18.60 -8.68
CA TRP A 109 4.25 17.16 -8.68
C TRP A 109 3.51 16.36 -7.61
N GLY A 110 3.10 17.01 -6.52
CA GLY A 110 2.37 16.35 -5.43
C GLY A 110 3.21 15.28 -4.71
N HIS A 111 2.56 14.58 -3.77
CA HIS A 111 3.15 13.51 -2.94
C HIS A 111 3.86 12.44 -3.79
N ALA A 112 3.15 11.88 -4.78
CA ALA A 112 3.67 10.81 -5.61
C ALA A 112 4.82 11.22 -6.53
N GLY A 113 4.74 12.39 -7.16
CA GLY A 113 5.79 12.86 -8.05
C GLY A 113 7.11 13.07 -7.33
N GLU A 114 7.08 13.54 -6.07
CA GLU A 114 8.30 13.73 -5.29
C GLU A 114 8.99 12.40 -4.96
N CYS A 115 8.22 11.34 -4.67
CA CYS A 115 8.80 10.01 -4.45
C CYS A 115 9.33 9.37 -5.72
N VAL A 116 8.65 9.53 -6.86
CA VAL A 116 9.18 9.08 -8.16
C VAL A 116 10.52 9.76 -8.48
N ASN A 117 10.64 11.07 -8.21
CA ASN A 117 11.89 11.81 -8.39
C ASN A 117 13.01 11.40 -7.39
N ALA A 118 12.63 10.83 -6.25
CA ALA A 118 13.56 10.19 -5.31
C ALA A 118 13.90 8.73 -5.70
N ASN A 119 13.39 8.27 -6.85
CA ASN A 119 13.50 6.89 -7.32
C ASN A 119 12.92 5.88 -6.30
N LEU A 120 11.76 6.19 -5.73
CA LEU A 120 11.04 5.39 -4.75
C LEU A 120 9.62 5.09 -5.24
N ASN A 121 9.17 3.86 -5.05
CA ASN A 121 7.85 3.40 -5.42
C ASN A 121 6.91 3.50 -4.20
N ILE A 122 5.77 4.17 -4.36
CA ILE A 122 4.71 4.24 -3.34
C ILE A 122 3.38 3.87 -4.00
N LEU A 123 2.41 3.45 -3.20
CA LEU A 123 1.04 3.30 -3.67
C LEU A 123 0.31 4.64 -3.64
N SER A 124 -0.17 5.13 -4.79
CA SER A 124 -0.91 6.39 -4.86
C SER A 124 -2.00 6.34 -5.92
N LEU A 125 -3.18 5.84 -5.56
CA LEU A 125 -4.30 5.65 -6.49
C LEU A 125 -5.42 6.66 -6.24
N TYR A 126 -5.75 7.42 -7.28
CA TYR A 126 -6.86 8.38 -7.31
C TYR A 126 -7.76 8.21 -8.55
N GLY A 127 -7.56 7.14 -9.34
CA GLY A 127 -8.29 6.89 -10.57
C GLY A 127 -9.69 6.32 -10.35
N ASP A 128 -10.62 6.63 -11.26
CA ASP A 128 -11.99 6.11 -11.21
C ASP A 128 -12.09 4.63 -11.61
N ARG A 129 -11.23 4.18 -12.54
CA ARG A 129 -11.21 2.80 -13.02
C ARG A 129 -10.64 1.85 -11.96
N VAL A 130 -9.59 2.27 -11.27
CA VAL A 130 -8.93 1.50 -10.20
C VAL A 130 -8.79 2.36 -8.94
N PRO A 131 -9.89 2.62 -8.21
CA PRO A 131 -9.84 3.45 -7.01
C PRO A 131 -9.13 2.72 -5.87
N TYR A 132 -8.52 3.49 -4.97
CA TYR A 132 -7.88 2.93 -3.78
C TYR A 132 -8.87 2.16 -2.89
N ASN A 133 -8.48 0.97 -2.46
CA ASN A 133 -9.05 0.22 -1.34
C ASN A 133 -8.01 -0.76 -0.78
N LEU A 134 -8.33 -1.47 0.30
CA LEU A 134 -7.35 -2.38 0.94
C LEU A 134 -6.97 -3.58 0.08
N CYS A 135 -7.78 -3.94 -0.91
CA CYS A 135 -7.38 -4.96 -1.87
C CYS A 135 -6.31 -4.45 -2.83
N ARG A 136 -6.43 -3.20 -3.30
CA ARG A 136 -5.36 -2.57 -4.10
C ARG A 136 -4.07 -2.45 -3.29
N ASN A 137 -4.20 -2.16 -2.00
CA ASN A 137 -3.07 -2.13 -1.08
C ASN A 137 -2.40 -3.50 -0.95
N LEU A 138 -3.16 -4.56 -0.66
CA LEU A 138 -2.61 -5.92 -0.56
C LEU A 138 -1.93 -6.38 -1.85
N GLU A 139 -2.50 -6.07 -3.02
CA GLU A 139 -1.87 -6.38 -4.31
C GLU A 139 -0.53 -5.65 -4.48
N TRP A 140 -0.49 -4.34 -4.24
CA TRP A 140 0.74 -3.57 -4.31
C TRP A 140 1.80 -4.10 -3.33
N MET A 141 1.43 -4.38 -2.08
CA MET A 141 2.33 -4.96 -1.08
C MET A 141 2.86 -6.33 -1.49
N THR A 142 2.01 -7.17 -2.08
CA THR A 142 2.43 -8.50 -2.55
C THR A 142 3.38 -8.36 -3.74
N CYS A 143 3.13 -7.41 -4.64
CA CYS A 143 4.07 -7.07 -5.71
C CYS A 143 5.41 -6.57 -5.18
N ALA A 144 5.39 -5.72 -4.14
CA ALA A 144 6.59 -5.23 -3.47
C ALA A 144 7.43 -6.38 -2.88
N ALA A 145 6.78 -7.29 -2.15
CA ALA A 145 7.40 -8.47 -1.56
C ALA A 145 8.03 -9.39 -2.62
N ARG A 146 7.40 -9.50 -3.79
CA ARG A 146 7.93 -10.29 -4.92
C ARG A 146 9.01 -9.57 -5.73
N GLY A 147 9.27 -8.28 -5.47
CA GLY A 147 10.18 -7.47 -6.29
C GLY A 147 9.64 -7.23 -7.71
N LEU A 148 8.32 -7.21 -7.87
CA LEU A 148 7.64 -7.09 -9.16
C LEU A 148 7.00 -5.73 -9.40
N LEU A 149 7.15 -4.76 -8.48
CA LEU A 149 6.69 -3.41 -8.75
C LEU A 149 7.50 -2.78 -9.89
N PRO A 150 6.89 -1.85 -10.65
CA PRO A 150 7.63 -1.05 -11.62
C PRO A 150 8.86 -0.40 -10.97
N GLY A 151 10.02 -0.56 -11.63
CA GLY A 151 11.31 -0.05 -11.14
C GLY A 151 12.05 -0.95 -10.15
N GLN A 152 11.43 -1.94 -9.51
CA GLN A 152 12.15 -2.86 -8.61
C GLN A 152 13.03 -3.87 -9.37
N ALA A 153 12.62 -4.26 -10.57
CA ALA A 153 13.39 -5.10 -11.47
C ALA A 153 14.26 -4.24 -12.42
N TYR A 154 15.40 -3.74 -11.94
CA TYR A 154 16.35 -3.03 -12.79
C TYR A 154 17.39 -4.01 -13.36
N GLY A 155 17.60 -3.98 -14.69
CA GLY A 155 18.67 -4.74 -15.35
C GLY A 155 18.28 -5.56 -16.59
N GLY A 156 17.07 -5.44 -17.13
CA GLY A 156 16.71 -6.05 -18.43
C GLY A 156 16.61 -7.59 -18.44
N GLU A 157 17.10 -8.28 -17.40
CA GLU A 157 16.84 -9.69 -17.18
C GLU A 157 15.41 -9.87 -16.66
N ARG A 158 14.43 -9.85 -17.57
CA ARG A 158 13.07 -10.38 -17.36
C ARG A 158 13.05 -11.87 -16.94
N SER A 159 14.21 -12.48 -16.72
CA SER A 159 14.44 -13.91 -16.60
C SER A 159 15.21 -14.32 -15.34
N ARG A 160 15.61 -13.39 -14.45
CA ARG A 160 16.02 -13.78 -13.10
C ARG A 160 14.81 -13.64 -12.16
N PRO A 161 14.34 -14.73 -11.54
CA PRO A 161 13.46 -14.62 -10.39
C PRO A 161 14.23 -13.83 -9.31
N GLY A 162 13.79 -12.62 -8.99
CA GLY A 162 14.42 -11.77 -7.97
C GLY A 162 14.89 -10.40 -8.47
N GLY A 163 13.97 -9.59 -9.01
CA GLY A 163 14.14 -8.13 -8.93
C GLY A 163 14.38 -7.71 -7.47
N SER A 164 14.92 -6.51 -7.24
CA SER A 164 15.17 -6.06 -5.87
C SER A 164 13.84 -5.94 -5.11
N SER A 165 13.50 -6.96 -4.30
CA SER A 165 12.34 -6.98 -3.40
C SER A 165 12.52 -6.04 -2.19
N THR A 166 13.36 -5.01 -2.36
CA THR A 166 13.67 -4.06 -1.31
C THR A 166 12.42 -3.25 -1.00
N ILE A 167 12.03 -3.33 0.25
CA ILE A 167 11.04 -2.50 0.90
C ILE A 167 11.78 -1.61 1.90
N ARG A 168 11.35 -0.36 2.03
CA ARG A 168 11.85 0.58 3.03
C ARG A 168 10.67 1.18 3.76
N PHE A 169 10.93 1.62 4.99
CA PHE A 169 9.95 2.32 5.81
C PHE A 169 10.43 3.74 6.09
N ALA A 170 9.63 4.74 5.74
CA ALA A 170 9.85 6.15 6.05
C ALA A 170 9.61 6.46 7.54
N PHE A 171 8.93 5.56 8.25
CA PHE A 171 8.76 5.55 9.70
C PHE A 171 9.13 4.16 10.24
N ALA A 172 9.92 4.09 11.30
CA ALA A 172 10.38 2.80 11.84
C ALA A 172 9.20 1.98 12.39
N PRO A 173 8.94 0.74 11.91
CA PRO A 173 7.81 -0.05 12.39
C PRO A 173 7.84 -0.37 13.90
N GLY A 174 9.04 -0.44 14.49
CA GLY A 174 9.22 -0.64 15.93
C GLY A 174 8.74 0.53 16.80
N ASP A 175 8.60 1.73 16.21
CA ASP A 175 8.21 2.96 16.91
C ASP A 175 6.69 3.23 16.83
N LEU A 176 5.92 2.31 16.25
CA LEU A 176 4.47 2.46 16.12
C LEU A 176 3.80 2.44 17.50
N ASP A 177 3.15 3.55 17.86
CA ASP A 177 2.36 3.68 19.09
C ASP A 177 0.89 3.94 18.75
N PRO A 178 0.01 2.91 18.80
CA PRO A 178 -1.40 3.07 18.47
C PRO A 178 -2.15 4.03 19.41
N THR A 179 -1.55 4.37 20.56
CA THR A 179 -2.10 5.33 21.54
C THR A 179 -1.47 6.72 21.46
N GLY A 180 -0.52 6.90 20.54
CA GLY A 180 0.27 8.11 20.37
C GLY A 180 -0.55 9.32 19.92
N LYS A 181 -0.01 10.52 20.15
CA LYS A 181 -0.69 11.77 19.79
C LYS A 181 -0.55 12.14 18.30
N ALA A 182 0.56 11.75 17.68
CA ALA A 182 0.86 12.10 16.29
C ALA A 182 0.00 11.28 15.32
N HIS A 183 0.05 9.94 15.42
CA HIS A 183 -0.66 9.01 14.55
C HIS A 183 -1.49 8.00 15.35
N PRO A 184 -2.55 8.45 16.05
CA PRO A 184 -3.39 7.56 16.84
C PRO A 184 -4.23 6.62 15.96
N LEU A 185 -4.20 5.33 16.27
CA LEU A 185 -5.00 4.31 15.57
C LEU A 185 -6.51 4.47 15.88
N GLY A 186 -7.35 4.34 14.87
CA GLY A 186 -8.81 4.39 14.96
C GLY A 186 -9.38 5.79 15.21
N ARG A 187 -8.55 6.84 15.05
CA ARG A 187 -8.96 8.25 15.22
C ARG A 187 -9.09 9.01 13.90
N CYS A 188 -8.83 8.33 12.78
CA CYS A 188 -8.94 8.89 11.45
C CYS A 188 -8.09 10.15 11.25
N SER A 189 -6.87 10.08 11.76
CA SER A 189 -5.81 11.05 11.49
C SER A 189 -5.18 10.78 10.12
N GLY A 190 -4.79 11.83 9.40
CA GLY A 190 -4.26 11.74 8.04
C GLY A 190 -5.26 12.09 6.94
N TRP A 191 -4.93 11.73 5.69
CA TRP A 191 -5.76 12.02 4.53
C TRP A 191 -6.97 11.09 4.45
N ARG A 192 -8.07 11.63 3.92
CA ARG A 192 -9.31 10.91 3.59
C ARG A 192 -9.96 11.58 2.38
N PRO A 193 -10.73 10.83 1.57
CA PRO A 193 -11.41 11.44 0.43
C PRO A 193 -12.50 12.43 0.90
N PRO A 194 -12.80 13.48 0.11
CA PRO A 194 -13.72 14.56 0.52
C PRO A 194 -15.15 14.14 0.83
N ASP A 195 -15.60 13.00 0.28
CA ASP A 195 -16.92 12.41 0.45
C ASP A 195 -17.03 11.50 1.69
N ALA A 196 -15.92 11.25 2.41
CA ALA A 196 -15.96 10.56 3.69
C ALA A 196 -16.86 11.31 4.68
N ARG A 197 -17.88 10.64 5.22
CA ARG A 197 -18.85 11.26 6.14
C ARG A 197 -18.15 11.93 7.33
N THR A 198 -18.73 13.05 7.76
CA THR A 198 -18.26 13.81 8.93
C THR A 198 -18.18 12.92 10.18
N GLY A 199 -17.14 13.14 11.00
CA GLY A 199 -16.96 12.42 12.28
C GLY A 199 -16.40 11.00 12.18
N CYS A 200 -15.92 10.57 11.02
CA CYS A 200 -15.34 9.24 10.81
C CYS A 200 -16.24 8.04 11.14
N SER A 201 -17.55 8.25 11.03
CA SER A 201 -18.56 7.22 11.22
C SER A 201 -18.42 6.05 10.24
N ASP A 202 -17.79 6.29 9.09
CA ASP A 202 -17.78 5.36 7.96
C ASP A 202 -16.40 4.87 7.53
N GLY A 203 -15.27 5.25 8.17
CA GLY A 203 -13.98 4.90 7.58
C GLY A 203 -12.77 4.86 8.52
N TYR A 204 -11.63 4.69 7.86
CA TYR A 204 -10.26 4.73 8.36
C TYR A 204 -9.51 5.82 7.57
N ALA A 205 -8.34 6.24 8.03
CA ALA A 205 -7.50 7.22 7.33
C ALA A 205 -6.13 6.63 6.97
N THR A 206 -5.27 7.42 6.30
CA THR A 206 -3.92 6.97 5.89
C THR A 206 -3.06 6.50 7.06
N ASP A 207 -3.25 7.05 8.27
CA ASP A 207 -2.55 6.55 9.45
C ASP A 207 -2.94 5.10 9.80
N ASP A 208 -4.24 4.78 9.82
CA ASP A 208 -4.73 3.43 10.09
C ASP A 208 -4.21 2.40 9.07
N ILE A 209 -4.07 2.84 7.82
CA ILE A 209 -3.54 2.04 6.72
C ILE A 209 -2.11 1.63 7.02
N PHE A 210 -1.23 2.56 7.44
CA PHE A 210 0.17 2.20 7.68
C PHE A 210 0.34 1.18 8.81
N TYR A 211 -0.44 1.28 9.89
CA TYR A 211 -0.45 0.22 10.91
C TYR A 211 -0.88 -1.13 10.33
N LEU A 212 -1.88 -1.14 9.46
CA LEU A 212 -2.36 -2.36 8.81
C LEU A 212 -1.33 -2.91 7.83
N GLU A 213 -0.63 -2.08 7.06
CA GLU A 213 0.45 -2.48 6.15
C GLU A 213 1.58 -3.18 6.91
N VAL A 214 2.04 -2.61 8.03
CA VAL A 214 3.06 -3.26 8.88
C VAL A 214 2.56 -4.61 9.41
N CYS A 215 1.30 -4.69 9.85
CA CYS A 215 0.71 -5.95 10.26
C CYS A 215 0.61 -6.97 9.11
N ILE A 216 0.29 -6.54 7.89
CA ILE A 216 0.18 -7.41 6.72
C ILE A 216 1.57 -7.95 6.36
N PHE A 217 2.61 -7.12 6.33
CA PHE A 217 3.98 -7.63 6.10
C PHE A 217 4.40 -8.61 7.18
N ASN A 218 4.16 -8.31 8.46
CA ASN A 218 4.42 -9.29 9.51
C ASN A 218 3.62 -10.58 9.26
N GLN A 219 2.36 -10.50 8.83
CA GLN A 219 1.56 -11.67 8.55
C GLN A 219 2.08 -12.47 7.36
N ILE A 220 2.38 -11.88 6.19
CA ILE A 220 2.66 -12.63 4.95
C ILE A 220 4.12 -13.06 4.77
N CYS A 221 5.08 -12.41 5.44
CA CYS A 221 6.50 -12.71 5.33
C CYS A 221 6.93 -13.73 6.41
N SER A 222 7.73 -14.73 6.05
CA SER A 222 8.28 -15.69 7.01
C SER A 222 9.17 -15.02 8.06
N ASN A 223 9.94 -14.01 7.63
CA ASN A 223 10.79 -13.16 8.44
C ASN A 223 10.10 -11.85 8.89
N GLY A 224 8.76 -11.85 8.96
CA GLY A 224 7.96 -10.65 9.24
C GLY A 224 8.30 -9.94 10.56
N GLU A 225 8.79 -10.65 11.57
CA GLU A 225 9.17 -10.06 12.87
C GLU A 225 10.40 -9.14 12.77
N GLU A 226 11.25 -9.31 11.73
CA GLU A 226 12.43 -8.48 11.53
C GLU A 226 12.08 -7.00 11.30
N ILE A 227 10.86 -6.71 10.80
CA ILE A 227 10.43 -5.35 10.48
C ILE A 227 10.45 -4.43 11.70
N PHE A 228 10.24 -4.97 12.90
CA PHE A 228 10.19 -4.18 14.13
C PHE A 228 11.58 -3.79 14.65
N GLY A 229 12.64 -4.40 14.11
CA GLY A 229 14.03 -4.02 14.40
C GLY A 229 14.64 -3.07 13.37
N LEU A 230 13.86 -2.63 12.38
CA LEU A 230 14.36 -1.78 11.29
C LEU A 230 14.41 -0.30 11.69
N GLU A 231 15.50 0.36 11.32
CA GLU A 231 15.60 1.83 11.32
C GLU A 231 14.91 2.45 10.09
N VAL A 232 14.65 3.76 10.16
CA VAL A 232 14.09 4.51 9.03
C VAL A 232 14.97 4.35 7.79
N GLY A 233 14.36 3.94 6.69
CA GLY A 233 15.01 3.72 5.41
C GLY A 233 15.83 2.43 5.31
N GLN A 234 15.96 1.63 6.38
CA GLN A 234 16.70 0.38 6.31
C GLN A 234 16.04 -0.59 5.31
N PRO A 235 16.82 -1.27 4.43
CA PRO A 235 16.29 -2.27 3.52
C PRO A 235 15.67 -3.46 4.26
N PHE A 236 14.46 -3.84 3.83
CA PHE A 236 13.77 -5.07 4.21
C PHE A 236 13.51 -5.92 2.96
N HIS A 237 13.69 -7.23 3.10
CA HIS A 237 13.39 -8.21 2.06
C HIS A 237 12.39 -9.21 2.63
N CYS A 238 11.17 -9.22 2.11
CA CYS A 238 10.13 -10.11 2.56
C CYS A 238 10.35 -11.54 2.01
N ASP A 239 10.53 -12.51 2.91
CA ASP A 239 10.47 -13.93 2.57
C ASP A 239 9.01 -14.36 2.44
N LEU A 240 8.36 -13.93 1.35
CA LEU A 240 6.92 -14.12 1.12
C LEU A 240 6.53 -15.60 1.24
N SER A 241 5.63 -15.90 2.18
CA SER A 241 5.16 -17.25 2.45
C SER A 241 3.76 -17.46 1.90
N SER A 242 3.61 -18.35 0.92
CA SER A 242 2.28 -18.74 0.42
C SER A 242 1.38 -19.27 1.53
N GLN A 243 1.94 -20.03 2.48
CA GLN A 243 1.17 -20.54 3.63
C GLN A 243 0.66 -19.39 4.50
N ARG A 244 1.51 -18.44 4.87
CA ARG A 244 1.10 -17.30 5.72
C ARG A 244 0.19 -16.32 4.97
N PHE A 245 0.34 -16.20 3.65
CA PHE A 245 -0.58 -15.46 2.79
C PHE A 245 -1.98 -16.11 2.75
N TYR A 246 -2.07 -17.43 2.61
CA TYR A 246 -3.37 -18.11 2.71
C TYR A 246 -3.95 -18.10 4.13
N GLU A 247 -3.10 -17.99 5.15
CA GLU A 247 -3.59 -17.68 6.49
C GLU A 247 -4.19 -16.27 6.56
N LEU A 248 -3.57 -15.25 5.95
CA LEU A 248 -4.17 -13.91 5.83
C LEU A 248 -5.53 -13.99 5.14
N LYS A 249 -5.65 -14.73 4.03
CA LYS A 249 -6.95 -15.00 3.37
C LYS A 249 -7.98 -15.51 4.38
N ARG A 250 -7.65 -16.58 5.11
CA ARG A 250 -8.56 -17.17 6.11
C ARG A 250 -8.95 -16.14 7.16
N ILE A 251 -7.96 -15.42 7.69
CA ILE A 251 -8.17 -14.33 8.64
C ILE A 251 -9.19 -13.38 8.04
N VAL A 252 -8.93 -12.68 6.92
CA VAL A 252 -9.81 -11.60 6.42
C VAL A 252 -11.18 -12.06 5.89
N MET A 253 -11.34 -13.35 5.58
CA MET A 253 -12.61 -13.93 5.18
C MET A 253 -13.54 -14.27 6.35
N GLU A 254 -13.01 -14.46 7.56
CA GLU A 254 -13.84 -14.64 8.75
C GLU A 254 -14.76 -13.42 8.94
N PRO A 255 -16.06 -13.59 9.25
CA PRO A 255 -16.92 -12.46 9.58
C PRO A 255 -16.36 -11.68 10.80
N PRO A 256 -16.44 -10.33 10.81
CA PRO A 256 -16.09 -9.52 11.98
C PRO A 256 -17.04 -9.75 13.17
#